data_AF-A0A6J6TL30-F1
#
_entry.id   AF-A0A6J6TL30-F1
#
_cell.length_a   1.000
_cell.length_b   1.000
_cell.length_c   1.000
_cell.angle_alpha   90.00
_cell.angle_beta   90.00
_cell.angle_gamma   90.00
#
_symmetry.space_group_name_H-M   'P 1'
#
loop_
_entity.id
_entity.type
_entity.pdbx_description
1 polymer ?
#
loop_
_entity_poly.entity_id
_entity_poly.type
_entity_poly.pdbx_seq_one_letter_code
_entity_poly.pdbx_strand_id
1 'polypeptide(L)'
;MLVAAFFAALCVAAACARAGEAPMPVGADANDPVLMSGRAIWINRCARCHAPNGSGGAGPRLAGKVTNAYPDASAEIAVVRNGKGSGMPAWKSVLSEADIAAVVDYTRRVL
;
A
#
# COMPACT_ATOMS: atom_id res chain seq x y z
N MET A 1 4.02 -46.30 -30.23
CA MET A 1 3.30 -45.49 -31.24
C MET A 1 1.96 -45.18 -30.61
N LEU A 2 1.56 -43.97 -30.22
CA LEU A 2 1.68 -42.67 -30.89
C LEU A 2 1.30 -41.59 -29.83
N VAL A 3 2.06 -40.47 -29.80
CA VAL A 3 1.68 -39.05 -29.45
C VAL A 3 0.92 -38.81 -28.12
N ALA A 4 1.55 -38.34 -27.04
CA ALA A 4 1.88 -36.94 -26.73
C ALA A 4 0.70 -35.95 -26.80
N ALA A 5 0.31 -35.38 -25.66
CA ALA A 5 -0.14 -33.99 -25.55
C ALA A 5 -0.06 -33.52 -24.09
N PHE A 6 1.10 -32.99 -23.72
CA PHE A 6 1.20 -31.94 -22.70
C PHE A 6 0.34 -30.76 -23.17
N PHE A 7 -0.75 -30.47 -22.47
CA PHE A 7 -1.31 -29.12 -22.47
C PHE A 7 -1.16 -28.57 -21.06
N ALA A 8 0.00 -27.96 -20.84
CA ALA A 8 0.18 -27.00 -19.78
C ALA A 8 -0.81 -25.85 -20.02
N ALA A 9 -1.88 -25.80 -19.24
CA ALA A 9 -2.72 -24.62 -19.14
C ALA A 9 -1.93 -23.55 -18.36
N LEU A 10 -1.00 -22.91 -19.07
CA LEU A 10 -0.36 -21.69 -18.66
C LEU A 10 -1.43 -20.59 -18.73
N CYS A 11 -2.24 -20.46 -17.68
CA CYS A 11 -3.04 -19.26 -17.47
C CYS A 11 -2.06 -18.10 -17.26
N VAL A 12 -1.71 -17.42 -18.35
CA VAL A 12 -1.05 -16.12 -18.31
C VAL A 12 -2.02 -15.18 -17.59
N ALA A 13 -1.74 -14.91 -16.32
CA ALA A 13 -2.43 -13.89 -15.55
C ALA A 13 -2.09 -12.52 -16.14
N ALA A 14 -2.80 -12.13 -17.20
CA ALA A 14 -2.87 -10.74 -17.61
C ALA A 14 -3.47 -9.96 -16.45
N ALA A 15 -2.64 -9.22 -15.74
CA ALA A 15 -3.05 -8.34 -14.66
C ALA A 15 -3.85 -7.17 -15.24
N CYS A 16 -5.14 -7.39 -15.50
CA CYS A 16 -6.08 -6.28 -15.59
C CYS A 16 -6.12 -5.63 -14.21
N ALA A 17 -5.47 -4.46 -14.07
CA ALA A 17 -5.55 -3.65 -12.86
C ALA A 17 -7.03 -3.38 -12.56
N ARG A 18 -7.56 -4.01 -11.52
CA ARG A 18 -8.92 -3.73 -11.04
C ARG A 18 -8.91 -2.36 -10.39
N ALA A 19 -9.76 -1.47 -10.89
CA ALA A 19 -9.98 -0.18 -10.25
C ALA A 19 -10.38 -0.42 -8.79
N GLY A 20 -9.58 0.10 -7.85
CA GLY A 20 -9.83 -0.03 -6.42
C GLY A 20 -8.95 -1.04 -5.68
N GLU A 21 -8.05 -1.76 -6.35
CA GLU A 21 -7.06 -2.62 -5.68
C GLU A 21 -5.88 -1.79 -5.13
N ALA A 22 -5.19 -2.26 -4.08
CA ALA A 22 -3.96 -1.65 -3.62
C ALA A 22 -2.82 -1.88 -4.63
N PRO A 23 -2.18 -0.82 -5.19
CA PRO A 23 -1.12 -0.98 -6.18
C PRO A 23 0.03 -1.82 -5.65
N MET A 24 0.60 -2.66 -6.52
CA MET A 24 1.86 -3.35 -6.21
C MET A 24 3.02 -2.38 -6.46
N PRO A 25 4.09 -2.43 -5.65
CA PRO A 25 5.38 -1.87 -6.06
C PRO A 25 5.82 -2.47 -7.40
N VAL A 26 6.39 -1.66 -8.29
CA VAL A 26 6.78 -2.05 -9.66
C VAL A 26 8.14 -1.46 -10.02
N GLY A 27 8.74 -1.94 -11.12
CA GLY A 27 10.03 -1.44 -11.60
C GLY A 27 11.15 -1.69 -10.57
N ALA A 28 11.92 -0.64 -10.26
CA ALA A 28 13.00 -0.71 -9.26
C ALA A 28 12.50 -1.14 -7.86
N ASP A 29 11.22 -0.91 -7.58
CA ASP A 29 10.60 -1.14 -6.28
C ASP A 29 9.94 -2.54 -6.18
N ALA A 30 9.89 -3.30 -7.28
CA ALA A 30 9.10 -4.53 -7.38
C ALA A 30 9.48 -5.63 -6.38
N ASN A 31 10.73 -5.64 -5.90
CA ASN A 31 11.24 -6.62 -4.93
C ASN A 31 11.63 -5.97 -3.59
N ASP A 32 11.24 -4.73 -3.34
CA ASP A 32 11.55 -4.04 -2.09
C ASP A 32 10.70 -4.65 -0.95
N PRO A 33 11.33 -5.37 0.01
CA PRO A 33 10.60 -6.04 1.08
C PRO A 33 9.91 -5.05 2.03
N VAL A 34 10.43 -3.82 2.16
CA VAL A 34 9.84 -2.77 3.00
C VAL A 34 8.54 -2.30 2.37
N LEU A 35 8.53 -2.04 1.06
CA LEU A 35 7.32 -1.65 0.34
C LEU A 35 6.27 -2.76 0.31
N MET A 36 6.68 -4.04 0.25
CA MET A 36 5.74 -5.16 0.36
C MET A 36 5.11 -5.25 1.75
N SER A 37 5.90 -5.06 2.82
CA SER A 37 5.38 -4.99 4.18
C SER A 37 4.43 -3.80 4.36
N GLY A 38 4.84 -2.61 3.88
CA GLY A 38 4.03 -1.40 3.90
C GLY A 38 2.68 -1.57 3.19
N ARG A 39 2.69 -2.22 2.02
CA ARG A 39 1.45 -2.59 1.30
C ARG A 39 0.55 -3.50 2.12
N ALA A 40 1.11 -4.52 2.77
CA ALA A 40 0.33 -5.44 3.60
C ALA A 40 -0.31 -4.71 4.78
N ILE A 41 0.41 -3.81 5.44
CA ILE A 41 -0.12 -2.96 6.52
C ILE A 41 -1.23 -2.06 5.99
N TRP A 42 -1.00 -1.41 4.84
CA TRP A 42 -1.97 -0.53 4.19
C TRP A 42 -3.31 -1.23 3.97
N ILE A 43 -3.31 -2.41 3.35
CA ILE A 43 -4.52 -3.19 3.07
C ILE A 43 -5.24 -3.57 4.37
N ASN A 44 -4.51 -4.00 5.40
CA ASN A 44 -5.09 -4.55 6.62
C ASN A 44 -5.57 -3.50 7.63
N ARG A 45 -5.11 -2.25 7.51
CA ARG A 45 -5.31 -1.21 8.55
C ARG A 45 -5.80 0.12 8.01
N CYS A 46 -5.28 0.56 6.86
CA CYS A 46 -5.45 1.93 6.39
C CYS A 46 -6.50 2.05 5.27
N ALA A 47 -6.54 1.06 4.38
CA ALA A 47 -7.36 1.04 3.18
C ALA A 47 -8.87 1.12 3.45
N ARG A 48 -9.33 0.69 4.64
CA ARG A 48 -10.74 0.82 5.02
C ARG A 48 -11.23 2.28 5.01
N CYS A 49 -10.36 3.22 5.35
CA CYS A 49 -10.71 4.64 5.38
C CYS A 49 -10.21 5.39 4.13
N HIS A 50 -9.02 5.03 3.63
CA HIS A 50 -8.35 5.75 2.55
C HIS A 50 -8.52 5.10 1.16
N ALA A 51 -9.34 4.04 1.06
CA ALA A 51 -9.49 3.13 -0.07
C ALA A 51 -8.21 2.34 -0.39
N PRO A 52 -8.29 1.13 -0.97
CA PRO A 52 -7.08 0.33 -1.23
C PRO A 52 -6.14 1.01 -2.22
N ASN A 53 -6.65 1.72 -3.22
CA ASN A 53 -5.85 2.52 -4.14
C ASN A 53 -5.51 3.94 -3.65
N GLY A 54 -5.74 4.27 -2.38
CA GLY A 54 -5.46 5.59 -1.84
C GLY A 54 -6.37 6.71 -2.35
N SER A 55 -7.46 6.39 -3.05
CA SER A 55 -8.37 7.39 -3.63
C SER A 55 -9.18 8.18 -2.58
N GLY A 56 -9.21 7.74 -1.33
CA GLY A 56 -9.96 8.36 -0.25
C GLY A 56 -11.36 7.78 -0.07
N GLY A 57 -12.06 8.29 0.93
CA GLY A 57 -13.39 7.83 1.35
C GLY A 57 -13.73 8.49 2.68
N ALA A 58 -13.82 7.69 3.74
CA ALA A 58 -13.94 8.22 5.11
C ALA A 58 -12.70 9.01 5.55
N GLY A 59 -11.53 8.64 5.04
CA GLY A 59 -10.28 9.39 5.14
C GLY A 59 -9.94 10.13 3.84
N PRO A 60 -9.03 11.12 3.88
CA PRO A 60 -8.63 11.87 2.70
C PRO A 60 -7.92 11.01 1.65
N ARG A 61 -7.95 11.47 0.40
CA ARG A 61 -7.16 10.92 -0.71
C ARG A 61 -5.66 11.09 -0.44
N LEU A 62 -4.90 10.01 -0.52
CA LEU A 62 -3.43 10.01 -0.37
C LEU A 62 -2.69 9.82 -1.69
N ALA A 63 -3.29 9.08 -2.63
CA ALA A 63 -2.65 8.73 -3.91
C ALA A 63 -2.10 9.95 -4.67
N GLY A 64 -0.79 10.01 -4.89
CA GLY A 64 -0.10 11.14 -5.53
C GLY A 64 -0.33 12.51 -4.87
N LYS A 65 -0.73 12.55 -3.59
CA LYS A 65 -1.03 13.79 -2.86
C LYS A 65 -0.31 13.89 -1.52
N VAL A 66 0.10 12.77 -0.93
CA VAL A 66 0.59 12.76 0.44
C VAL A 66 1.83 13.65 0.63
N THR A 67 2.73 13.68 -0.34
CA THR A 67 3.96 14.50 -0.33
C THR A 67 3.69 16.01 -0.41
N ASN A 68 2.54 16.44 -0.91
CA ASN A 68 2.16 17.86 -0.90
C ASN A 68 1.76 18.32 0.52
N ALA A 69 1.06 17.46 1.26
CA ALA A 69 0.64 17.74 2.63
C ALA A 69 1.75 17.47 3.65
N TYR A 70 2.62 16.50 3.34
CA TYR A 70 3.74 16.06 4.16
C TYR A 70 5.01 15.93 3.31
N PRO A 71 5.68 17.06 2.99
CA PRO A 71 6.91 17.03 2.20
C PRO A 71 7.99 16.17 2.86
N ASP A 72 8.11 16.28 4.18
CA ASP A 72 8.96 15.42 5.01
C ASP A 72 8.20 14.18 5.49
N ALA A 73 8.80 13.01 5.29
CA ALA A 73 8.29 11.74 5.78
C ALA A 73 8.15 11.71 7.31
N SER A 74 9.00 12.43 8.05
CA SER A 74 8.96 12.47 9.52
C SER A 74 7.62 13.00 10.06
N ALA A 75 7.04 14.00 9.37
CA ALA A 75 5.75 14.57 9.71
C ALA A 75 4.59 13.59 9.42
N GLU A 76 4.68 12.83 8.33
CA GLU A 76 3.73 11.77 8.01
C GLU A 76 3.82 10.60 9.01
N ILE A 77 5.04 10.20 9.38
CA ILE A 77 5.29 9.21 10.44
C ILE A 77 4.66 9.66 11.76
N ALA A 78 4.82 10.92 12.14
CA ALA A 78 4.22 11.45 13.37
C ALA A 78 2.69 11.37 13.34
N VAL A 79 2.07 11.60 12.18
CA VAL A 79 0.61 11.47 11.98
C VAL A 79 0.16 10.02 12.09
N VAL A 80 0.85 9.07 11.45
CA VAL A 80 0.50 7.64 11.56
C VAL A 80 0.72 7.15 12.99
N ARG A 81 1.84 7.53 13.61
CA ARG A 81 2.20 7.15 14.98
C ARG A 81 1.16 7.65 16.00
N ASN A 82 0.81 8.92 15.94
CA ASN A 82 0.01 9.59 16.97
C ASN A 82 -1.48 9.73 16.62
N GLY A 83 -1.88 9.41 15.39
CA GLY A 83 -3.21 9.69 14.88
C GLY A 83 -3.39 11.17 14.53
N LYS A 84 -4.57 11.52 14.03
CA LYS A 84 -4.92 12.90 13.63
C LYS A 84 -6.40 13.17 13.84
N GLY A 85 -6.69 14.20 14.63
CA GLY A 85 -8.05 14.58 15.00
C GLY A 85 -8.79 13.44 15.69
N SER A 86 -10.12 13.42 15.57
CA SER A 86 -10.97 12.36 16.13
C SER A 86 -11.16 11.15 15.20
N GLY A 87 -10.77 11.26 13.92
CA GLY A 87 -11.07 10.24 12.90
C GLY A 87 -9.93 9.26 12.59
N MET A 88 -8.67 9.70 12.65
CA MET A 88 -7.52 8.84 12.37
C MET A 88 -6.91 8.33 13.69
N PRO A 89 -6.98 7.02 13.98
CA PRO A 89 -6.46 6.46 15.22
C PRO A 89 -4.93 6.52 15.29
N ALA A 90 -4.39 6.49 16.50
CA ALA A 90 -2.96 6.34 16.75
C ALA A 90 -2.52 4.88 16.58
N TRP A 91 -1.43 4.64 15.87
CA TRP A 91 -0.95 3.28 15.59
C TRP A 91 0.23 2.83 16.44
N LYS A 92 0.84 3.72 17.24
CA LYS A 92 2.04 3.43 18.05
C LYS A 92 1.93 2.29 19.07
N SER A 93 0.72 1.89 19.43
CA SER A 93 0.47 0.76 20.35
C SER A 93 0.23 -0.57 19.63
N VAL A 94 0.14 -0.56 18.30
CA VAL A 94 -0.25 -1.71 17.46
C VAL A 94 0.82 -2.03 16.42
N LEU A 95 1.47 -1.02 15.87
CA LEU A 95 2.52 -1.15 14.85
C LEU A 95 3.88 -0.80 15.46
N SER A 96 4.91 -1.52 15.05
CA SER A 96 6.29 -1.14 15.36
C SER A 96 6.70 0.13 14.59
N GLU A 97 7.80 0.76 14.99
CA GLU A 97 8.32 1.92 14.26
C GLU A 97 8.76 1.58 12.84
N ALA A 98 9.27 0.38 12.63
CA ALA A 98 9.60 -0.13 11.30
C ALA A 98 8.35 -0.30 10.44
N ASP A 99 7.25 -0.80 11.01
CA ASP A 99 5.98 -0.95 10.30
C ASP A 99 5.34 0.39 9.94
N ILE A 100 5.40 1.36 10.86
CA ILE A 100 4.94 2.73 10.61
C ILE A 100 5.76 3.36 9.49
N ALA A 101 7.08 3.23 9.53
CA ALA A 101 7.94 3.72 8.45
C ALA A 101 7.65 3.01 7.11
N ALA A 102 7.42 1.69 7.13
CA ALA A 102 7.14 0.92 5.92
C ALA A 102 5.82 1.33 5.25
N VAL A 103 4.74 1.53 6.02
CA VAL A 103 3.46 1.97 5.44
C VAL A 103 3.53 3.41 4.92
N VAL A 104 4.30 4.28 5.59
CA VAL A 104 4.57 5.64 5.09
C VAL A 104 5.41 5.63 3.82
N ASP A 105 6.41 4.76 3.72
CA ASP A 105 7.20 4.66 2.48
C ASP A 105 6.34 4.17 1.31
N TYR A 106 5.46 3.20 1.59
CA TYR A 106 4.49 2.71 0.61
C TYR A 106 3.52 3.81 0.12
N THR A 107 2.91 4.61 1.02
CA THR A 107 2.00 5.69 0.62
C THR A 107 2.68 6.76 -0.22
N ARG A 108 3.99 6.96 -0.06
CA ARG A 108 4.76 7.99 -0.75
C ARG A 108 5.28 7.56 -2.10
N ARG A 109 5.66 6.29 -2.25
CA ARG A 109 6.31 5.76 -3.46
C ARG A 109 5.36 5.00 -4.37
N VAL A 110 4.27 4.44 -3.85
CA VAL A 110 3.44 3.46 -4.57
C VAL A 110 2.00 3.92 -4.79
N LEU A 111 1.46 4.83 -3.95
CA LEU A 111 0.11 5.40 -4.11
C LEU A 111 0.12 6.73 -4.86
#